data_AF-A0A1M6A501-F1
#
_entry.id   AF-A0A1M6A501-F1
#
_cell.length_a   1.000
_cell.length_b   1.000
_cell.length_c   1.000
_cell.angle_alpha   90.00
_cell.angle_beta   90.00
_cell.angle_gamma   90.00
#
_symmetry.space_group_name_H-M   'P 1'
#
loop_
_entity.id
_entity.type
_entity.pdbx_description
1 polymer ?
#
loop_
_entity_poly.entity_id
_entity_poly.type
_entity_poly.pdbx_seq_one_letter_code
_entity_poly.pdbx_strand_id
1 'polypeptide(L)'
;MFVTLGKCFKMGITGSVNYLIDTPLLWILTILVLAVSWRMFSNNTDQQVKVILKHPALFLIVSYLLVSAVYAPQMYAGDVQSGYSGGVFDSYYFTFIVVWILELVYLSGWFWLYVAPDLGHIDKASIKLVLSAAILLIMVVAGKNMVKTSIDYTCYSFWASGQLADFEEQMQERLAILQDDTITDAVVPEMNSEQGPFMHFALMRDPAVYTNSVTKRFYGKHSVIAIPRDEYNEHLGK
;
A
#
# COMPACT_ATOMS: atom_id res chain seq x y z
N MET A 1 -6.75 -2.30 -26.59
CA MET A 1 -5.60 -1.40 -26.39
C MET A 1 -6.01 0.02 -26.02
N PHE A 2 -6.67 0.80 -26.89
CA PHE A 2 -7.04 2.20 -26.59
C PHE A 2 -7.97 2.37 -25.39
N VAL A 3 -8.93 1.46 -25.21
CA VAL A 3 -9.82 1.44 -24.03
C VAL A 3 -9.03 1.23 -22.74
N THR A 4 -8.05 0.33 -22.75
CA THR A 4 -7.15 0.05 -21.63
C THR A 4 -6.32 1.28 -21.25
N LEU A 5 -5.73 1.94 -22.25
CA LEU A 5 -4.96 3.18 -22.04
C LEU A 5 -5.83 4.28 -21.43
N GLY A 6 -7.05 4.49 -21.94
CA GLY A 6 -7.98 5.47 -21.39
C GLY A 6 -8.35 5.20 -19.92
N LYS A 7 -8.52 3.92 -19.54
CA LYS A 7 -8.77 3.54 -18.14
C LYS A 7 -7.56 3.82 -17.25
N CYS A 8 -6.35 3.49 -17.70
CA CYS A 8 -5.12 3.79 -16.95
C CYS A 8 -4.96 5.29 -16.69
N PHE A 9 -5.20 6.12 -17.70
CA PHE A 9 -5.16 7.58 -17.56
C PHE A 9 -6.19 8.12 -16.58
N LYS A 10 -7.43 7.61 -16.65
CA LYS A 10 -8.47 7.99 -15.69
C LYS A 10 -8.07 7.62 -14.26
N MET A 11 -7.57 6.40 -14.05
CA MET A 11 -7.13 5.93 -12.73
C MET A 11 -5.91 6.70 -12.21
N GLY A 12 -4.98 7.09 -13.07
CA GLY A 12 -3.86 7.94 -12.69
C GLY A 12 -4.31 9.27 -12.07
N ILE A 13 -5.38 9.88 -12.60
CA ILE A 13 -5.95 11.12 -12.04
C ILE A 13 -6.75 10.82 -10.77
N THR A 14 -7.75 9.94 -10.85
CA THR A 14 -8.66 9.68 -9.73
C THR A 14 -7.94 9.08 -8.54
N GLY A 15 -6.98 8.18 -8.77
CA GLY A 15 -6.15 7.59 -7.73
C GLY A 15 -5.32 8.64 -7.01
N SER A 16 -4.60 9.48 -7.76
CA SER A 16 -3.80 10.58 -7.19
C SER A 16 -4.64 11.54 -6.34
N VAL A 17 -5.83 11.94 -6.84
CA VAL A 17 -6.74 12.82 -6.09
C VAL A 17 -7.24 12.15 -4.81
N ASN A 18 -7.67 10.89 -4.90
CA ASN A 18 -8.15 10.15 -3.74
C ASN A 18 -7.03 10.01 -2.69
N TYR A 19 -5.80 9.69 -3.10
CA TYR A 19 -4.67 9.60 -2.16
C TYR A 19 -4.47 10.91 -1.38
N LEU A 20 -4.51 12.07 -2.05
CA LEU A 20 -4.37 13.37 -1.40
C LEU A 20 -5.52 13.71 -0.44
N ILE A 21 -6.74 13.26 -0.73
CA ILE A 21 -7.91 13.48 0.13
C ILE A 21 -7.90 12.52 1.33
N ASP A 22 -7.64 11.25 1.07
CA ASP A 22 -7.81 10.17 2.04
C ASP A 22 -6.60 10.04 2.98
N THR A 23 -5.45 10.63 2.63
CA THR A 23 -4.20 10.50 3.39
C THR A 23 -3.70 11.85 3.92
N PRO A 24 -4.14 12.29 5.12
CA PRO A 24 -3.70 13.55 5.74
C PRO A 24 -2.18 13.67 5.91
N LEU A 25 -1.47 12.55 6.08
CA LEU A 25 -0.01 12.49 6.17
C LEU A 25 0.69 13.03 4.91
N LEU A 26 0.08 12.90 3.73
CA LEU A 26 0.66 13.41 2.50
C LEU A 26 0.78 14.93 2.52
N TRP A 27 -0.10 15.64 3.25
CA TRP A 27 0.00 17.09 3.40
C TRP A 27 1.18 17.48 4.29
N ILE A 28 1.47 16.71 5.34
CA ILE A 28 2.68 16.89 6.15
C ILE A 28 3.91 16.71 5.28
N LEU A 29 3.95 15.60 4.52
CA LEU A 29 5.04 15.30 3.60
C LEU A 29 5.21 16.43 2.57
N THR A 30 4.11 16.93 2.01
CA THR A 30 4.11 18.01 1.02
C THR A 30 4.73 19.28 1.60
N ILE A 31 4.29 19.70 2.78
CA ILE A 31 4.81 20.89 3.47
C ILE A 31 6.31 20.73 3.78
N LEU A 32 6.73 19.55 4.27
CA LEU A 32 8.13 19.25 4.56
C LEU A 32 9.01 19.30 3.30
N VAL A 33 8.57 18.66 2.22
CA VAL A 33 9.30 18.66 0.95
C VAL A 33 9.42 20.08 0.41
N LEU A 34 8.33 20.85 0.36
CA LEU A 34 8.36 22.25 -0.09
C LEU A 34 9.29 23.12 0.75
N ALA A 35 9.33 22.93 2.07
CA ALA A 35 10.24 23.65 2.94
C ALA A 35 11.72 23.31 2.69
N VAL A 36 12.03 22.03 2.48
CA VAL A 36 13.38 21.58 2.15
C VAL A 36 13.78 22.08 0.76
N SER A 37 12.91 21.96 -0.24
CA SER A 37 13.15 22.45 -1.60
C SER A 37 13.31 23.96 -1.65
N TRP A 38 12.50 24.73 -0.90
CA TRP A 38 12.72 26.16 -0.72
C TRP A 38 14.15 26.43 -0.29
N ARG A 39 14.61 25.77 0.79
CA ARG A 39 15.97 25.97 1.32
C ARG A 39 17.05 25.62 0.30
N MET A 40 16.79 24.61 -0.52
CA MET A 40 17.71 24.14 -1.55
C MET A 40 17.83 25.12 -2.72
N PHE A 41 16.73 25.78 -3.13
CA PHE A 41 16.69 26.59 -4.36
C PHE A 41 16.72 28.10 -4.12
N SER A 42 16.23 28.60 -2.98
CA SER A 42 16.17 30.05 -2.67
C SER A 42 17.52 30.78 -2.72
N ASN A 43 18.62 30.08 -2.44
CA ASN A 43 19.97 30.65 -2.50
C ASN A 43 20.82 30.04 -3.63
N ASN A 44 20.21 29.30 -4.56
CA ASN A 44 20.94 28.53 -5.55
C ASN A 44 21.12 29.32 -6.85
N THR A 45 22.37 29.64 -7.17
CA THR A 45 22.77 30.31 -8.41
C THR A 45 23.40 29.37 -9.43
N ASP A 46 23.40 28.06 -9.19
CA ASP A 46 23.97 27.07 -10.11
C ASP A 46 23.19 27.02 -11.42
N GLN A 47 23.90 27.29 -12.53
CA GLN A 47 23.29 27.25 -13.86
C GLN A 47 22.94 25.84 -14.34
N GLN A 48 23.63 24.80 -13.87
CA GLN A 48 23.29 23.42 -14.24
C GLN A 48 21.90 23.05 -13.69
N VAL A 49 21.61 23.45 -12.46
CA VAL A 49 20.31 23.25 -11.81
C VAL A 49 19.19 23.98 -12.56
N LYS A 50 19.44 25.22 -12.99
CA LYS A 50 18.49 25.98 -13.82
C LYS A 50 18.18 25.27 -15.13
N VAL A 51 19.18 24.70 -15.81
CA VAL A 51 18.99 23.97 -17.07
C VAL A 51 18.11 22.74 -16.88
N ILE A 52 18.34 21.95 -15.80
CA ILE A 52 17.54 20.75 -15.50
C ILE A 52 16.07 21.10 -15.25
N LEU A 53 15.80 22.22 -14.58
CA LEU A 53 14.47 22.64 -14.15
C LEU A 53 13.69 23.44 -15.22
N LYS A 54 14.24 23.59 -16.43
CA LYS A 54 13.70 24.50 -17.46
C LYS A 54 12.33 24.10 -18.02
N HIS A 55 11.92 22.84 -17.91
CA HIS A 55 10.78 22.28 -18.65
C HIS A 55 9.71 21.67 -17.72
N PRO A 56 9.01 22.48 -16.90
CA PRO A 56 8.02 21.98 -15.94
C PRO A 56 6.83 21.26 -16.59
N ALA A 57 6.36 21.73 -17.74
CA ALA A 57 5.24 21.09 -18.45
C ALA A 57 5.62 19.69 -18.95
N LEU A 58 6.83 19.51 -19.47
CA LEU A 58 7.31 18.20 -19.91
C LEU A 58 7.46 17.26 -18.72
N PHE A 59 7.97 17.76 -17.60
CA PHE A 59 8.10 17.00 -16.36
C PHE A 59 6.74 16.49 -15.88
N LEU A 60 5.74 17.36 -15.81
CA LEU A 60 4.36 17.00 -15.43
C LEU A 60 3.75 15.94 -16.35
N ILE A 61 3.97 16.04 -17.67
CA ILE A 61 3.49 15.04 -18.62
C ILE A 61 4.15 13.68 -18.33
N VAL A 62 5.47 13.63 -18.15
CA VAL A 62 6.18 12.38 -17.87
C VAL A 62 5.74 11.78 -16.54
N SER A 63 5.65 12.59 -15.48
CA SER A 63 5.17 12.17 -14.17
C SER A 63 3.78 11.58 -14.22
N TYR A 64 2.86 12.23 -14.94
CA TYR A 64 1.51 11.73 -15.16
C TYR A 64 1.49 10.38 -15.90
N LEU A 65 2.32 10.23 -16.93
CA LEU A 65 2.44 8.98 -17.67
C LEU A 65 3.00 7.85 -16.79
N LEU A 66 3.98 8.15 -15.93
CA LEU A 66 4.55 7.18 -14.98
C LEU A 66 3.51 6.66 -13.99
N VAL A 67 2.75 7.56 -13.35
CA VAL A 67 1.68 7.18 -12.42
C VAL A 67 0.59 6.38 -13.15
N SER A 68 0.24 6.76 -14.37
CA SER A 68 -0.78 6.06 -15.16
C SER A 68 -0.32 4.67 -15.62
N ALA A 69 0.96 4.49 -15.94
CA ALA A 69 1.50 3.23 -16.45
C ALA A 69 1.39 2.08 -15.44
N VAL A 70 1.49 2.39 -14.15
CA VAL A 70 1.45 1.40 -13.06
C VAL A 70 0.11 0.66 -12.96
N TYR A 71 -0.98 1.22 -13.49
CA TYR A 71 -2.27 0.56 -13.55
C TYR A 71 -2.43 -0.43 -14.72
N ALA A 72 -1.49 -0.45 -15.67
CA ALA A 72 -1.59 -1.30 -16.84
C ALA A 72 -1.66 -2.81 -16.52
N PRO A 73 -0.85 -3.36 -15.59
CA PRO A 73 -0.91 -4.79 -15.25
C PRO A 73 -2.30 -5.25 -14.80
N GLN A 74 -2.98 -4.47 -13.96
CA GLN A 74 -4.34 -4.77 -13.50
C GLN A 74 -5.33 -4.81 -14.65
N MET A 75 -5.20 -3.89 -15.60
CA MET A 75 -6.08 -3.84 -16.77
C MET A 75 -5.89 -5.03 -17.72
N TYR A 76 -4.70 -5.64 -17.75
CA TYR A 76 -4.42 -6.83 -18.55
C TYR A 76 -4.74 -8.14 -17.81
N ALA A 77 -4.61 -8.16 -16.49
CA ALA A 77 -4.91 -9.33 -15.67
C ALA A 77 -6.41 -9.69 -15.67
N GLY A 78 -7.29 -8.77 -16.05
CA GLY A 78 -8.74 -8.99 -16.03
C GLY A 78 -9.28 -9.11 -14.61
N ASP A 79 -10.56 -9.46 -14.48
CA ASP A 79 -11.23 -9.65 -13.19
C ASP A 79 -10.77 -10.99 -12.60
N VAL A 80 -9.60 -10.98 -11.95
CA VAL A 80 -9.04 -12.19 -11.34
C VAL A 80 -9.96 -12.54 -10.16
N GLN A 81 -10.68 -13.66 -10.25
CA GLN A 81 -11.65 -14.10 -9.24
C GLN A 81 -11.05 -14.23 -7.82
N SER A 82 -9.73 -14.37 -7.70
CA SER A 82 -9.00 -14.41 -6.43
C SER A 82 -8.67 -13.03 -5.85
N GLY A 83 -9.09 -11.94 -6.49
CA GLY A 83 -8.66 -10.58 -6.16
C GLY A 83 -7.18 -10.33 -6.50
N TYR A 84 -6.76 -9.07 -6.39
CA TYR A 84 -5.35 -8.69 -6.48
C TYR A 84 -4.72 -8.77 -5.09
N SER A 85 -3.47 -9.25 -5.00
CA SER A 85 -2.69 -9.13 -3.76
C SER A 85 -2.61 -7.66 -3.34
N GLY A 86 -2.67 -7.40 -2.02
CA GLY A 86 -2.53 -6.04 -1.46
C GLY A 86 -1.31 -5.30 -1.99
N GLY A 87 -0.21 -6.03 -2.28
CA GLY A 87 1.02 -5.46 -2.83
C GLY A 87 0.85 -4.74 -4.19
N VAL A 88 -0.21 -5.06 -4.95
CA VAL A 88 -0.54 -4.33 -6.19
C VAL A 88 -0.96 -2.90 -5.86
N PHE A 89 -1.85 -2.71 -4.88
CA PHE A 89 -2.31 -1.39 -4.44
C PHE A 89 -1.18 -0.60 -3.76
N ASP A 90 -0.33 -1.27 -2.99
CA ASP A 90 0.86 -0.65 -2.40
C ASP A 90 1.79 -0.09 -3.48
N SER A 91 2.00 -0.85 -4.56
CA SER A 91 2.84 -0.41 -5.68
C SER A 91 2.29 0.87 -6.33
N TYR A 92 0.96 1.02 -6.37
CA TYR A 92 0.29 2.19 -6.95
C TYR A 92 0.55 3.42 -6.07
N TYR A 93 0.31 3.24 -4.77
CA TYR A 93 0.49 4.28 -3.78
C TYR A 93 1.96 4.72 -3.64
N PHE A 94 2.91 3.79 -3.58
CA PHE A 94 4.34 4.13 -3.48
C PHE A 94 4.88 4.80 -4.74
N THR A 95 4.44 4.35 -5.93
CA THR A 95 4.82 5.04 -7.18
C THR A 95 4.29 6.47 -7.18
N PHE A 96 3.02 6.66 -6.76
CA PHE A 96 2.45 7.98 -6.59
C PHE A 96 3.27 8.83 -5.61
N ILE A 97 3.62 8.34 -4.41
CA ILE A 97 4.43 9.10 -3.44
C ILE A 97 5.76 9.55 -4.05
N VAL A 98 6.48 8.63 -4.71
CA VAL A 98 7.79 8.95 -5.29
C VAL A 98 7.64 10.04 -6.35
N VAL A 99 6.69 9.89 -7.27
CA VAL A 99 6.43 10.88 -8.32
C VAL A 99 5.98 12.22 -7.72
N TRP A 100 5.10 12.19 -6.71
CA TRP A 100 4.61 13.37 -6.00
C TRP A 100 5.75 14.16 -5.35
N ILE A 101 6.67 13.49 -4.65
CA ILE A 101 7.86 14.15 -4.07
C ILE A 101 8.70 14.78 -5.18
N LEU A 102 8.96 14.07 -6.27
CA LEU A 102 9.76 14.59 -7.38
C LEU A 102 9.09 15.80 -8.04
N GLU A 103 7.75 15.78 -8.22
CA GLU A 103 6.97 16.90 -8.71
C GLU A 103 7.06 18.11 -7.79
N LEU A 104 6.91 17.92 -6.48
CA LEU A 104 7.05 19.02 -5.52
C LEU A 104 8.44 19.65 -5.56
N VAL A 105 9.50 18.84 -5.59
CA VAL A 105 10.88 19.35 -5.68
C VAL A 105 11.10 20.08 -7.01
N TYR A 106 10.66 19.50 -8.14
CA TYR A 106 10.86 20.08 -9.46
C TYR A 106 10.11 21.40 -9.63
N LEU A 107 8.81 21.42 -9.30
CA LEU A 107 7.97 22.61 -9.47
C LEU A 107 8.38 23.73 -8.52
N SER A 108 8.69 23.40 -7.26
CA SER A 108 9.19 24.41 -6.32
C SER A 108 10.53 24.98 -6.76
N GLY A 109 11.46 24.14 -7.23
CA GLY A 109 12.74 24.61 -7.77
C GLY A 109 12.57 25.50 -9.00
N TRP A 110 11.71 25.10 -9.94
CA TRP A 110 11.37 25.93 -11.10
C TRP A 110 10.76 27.28 -10.66
N PHE A 111 9.82 27.27 -9.72
CA PHE A 111 9.19 28.48 -9.19
C PHE A 111 10.22 29.44 -8.58
N TRP A 112 11.11 28.95 -7.71
CA TRP A 112 12.12 29.78 -7.05
C TRP A 112 13.17 30.32 -8.02
N LEU A 113 13.55 29.56 -9.04
CA LEU A 113 14.62 29.97 -9.95
C LEU A 113 14.16 30.83 -11.12
N TYR A 114 12.90 30.69 -11.55
CA TYR A 114 12.37 31.34 -12.77
C TYR A 114 11.21 32.31 -12.51
N VAL A 115 10.38 32.09 -11.48
CA VAL A 115 9.18 32.91 -11.23
C VAL A 115 9.43 33.94 -10.14
N ALA A 116 10.07 33.52 -9.05
CA ALA A 116 10.24 34.34 -7.85
C ALA A 116 11.70 34.35 -7.30
N PRO A 117 12.72 34.66 -8.13
CA PRO A 117 14.12 34.65 -7.69
C PRO A 117 14.44 35.68 -6.61
N ASP A 118 13.66 36.77 -6.54
CA ASP A 118 13.92 37.90 -5.64
C ASP A 118 13.11 37.85 -4.34
N LEU A 119 12.25 36.83 -4.12
CA LEU A 119 11.52 36.62 -2.86
C LEU A 119 12.45 35.99 -1.80
N GLY A 120 13.56 36.68 -1.52
CA GLY A 120 14.75 36.09 -0.88
C GLY A 120 14.85 36.19 0.64
N HIS A 121 13.95 36.84 1.36
CA HIS A 121 14.14 37.08 2.80
C HIS A 121 12.89 36.78 3.64
N ILE A 122 12.51 35.49 3.69
CA ILE A 122 11.65 35.00 4.77
C ILE A 122 12.55 34.60 5.95
N ASP A 123 12.24 35.13 7.13
CA ASP A 123 12.96 34.82 8.36
C ASP A 123 12.92 33.31 8.66
N LYS A 124 14.10 32.74 8.92
CA LYS A 124 14.32 31.32 9.17
C LYS A 124 13.64 30.85 10.45
N ALA A 125 13.54 31.72 11.46
CA ALA A 125 12.85 31.38 12.71
C ALA A 125 11.34 31.26 12.50
N SER A 126 10.77 32.18 11.73
CA SER A 126 9.36 32.18 11.35
C SER A 126 8.95 30.93 10.55
N ILE A 127 9.77 30.48 9.59
CA ILE A 127 9.50 29.23 8.84
C ILE A 127 9.52 28.01 9.76
N LYS A 128 10.53 27.88 10.63
CA LYS A 128 10.61 26.76 11.56
C LYS A 128 9.39 26.69 12.47
N LEU A 129 8.94 27.84 12.97
CA LEU A 129 7.77 27.93 13.83
C LEU A 129 6.49 27.51 13.07
N VAL A 130 6.29 28.02 11.85
CA VAL A 130 5.12 27.68 11.02
C VAL A 130 5.11 26.19 10.65
N LEU A 131 6.25 25.62 10.25
CA LEU A 131 6.35 24.19 9.95
C LEU A 131 6.09 23.34 11.18
N SER A 132 6.69 23.68 12.32
CA SER A 132 6.49 22.95 13.57
C SER A 132 5.02 23.00 14.01
N ALA A 133 4.38 24.17 13.92
CA ALA A 133 2.98 24.35 14.24
C ALA A 133 2.05 23.59 13.28
N ALA A 134 2.35 23.59 11.98
CA ALA A 134 1.59 22.85 10.98
C ALA A 134 1.69 21.33 11.19
N ILE A 135 2.90 20.81 11.46
CA ILE A 135 3.12 19.39 11.75
C ILE A 135 2.37 19.00 13.04
N LEU A 136 2.48 19.80 14.10
CA LEU A 136 1.74 19.58 15.36
C LEU A 136 0.23 19.57 15.15
N LEU A 137 -0.30 20.55 14.41
CA LEU A 137 -1.73 20.63 14.12
C LEU A 137 -2.22 19.38 13.38
N ILE A 138 -1.48 18.92 12.37
CA ILE A 138 -1.87 17.72 11.62
C ILE A 138 -1.73 16.47 12.50
N MET A 139 -0.71 16.37 13.35
CA MET A 139 -0.60 15.26 14.31
C MET A 139 -1.77 15.24 15.30
N VAL A 140 -2.25 16.40 15.75
CA VAL A 140 -3.41 16.49 16.66
C VAL A 140 -4.71 16.11 15.94
N VAL A 141 -4.90 16.59 14.71
CA VAL A 141 -6.14 16.36 13.94
C VAL A 141 -6.22 14.94 13.38
N ALA A 142 -5.11 14.40 12.88
CA ALA A 142 -5.08 13.11 12.18
C ALA A 142 -4.51 11.96 13.04
N GLY A 143 -3.73 12.25 14.09
CA GLY A 143 -2.95 11.23 14.81
C GLY A 143 -3.77 10.09 15.42
N LYS A 144 -4.96 10.38 15.98
CA LYS A 144 -5.83 9.32 16.55
C LYS A 144 -6.33 8.33 15.48
N ASN A 145 -6.71 8.85 14.32
CA ASN A 145 -7.20 8.02 13.23
C ASN A 145 -6.03 7.27 12.58
N MET A 146 -4.89 7.92 12.41
CA MET A 146 -3.67 7.33 11.86
C MET A 146 -3.13 6.16 12.69
N VAL A 147 -3.13 6.28 14.02
CA VAL A 147 -2.69 5.19 14.90
C VAL A 147 -3.66 4.02 14.79
N LYS A 148 -4.97 4.26 14.79
CA LYS A 148 -5.97 3.18 14.74
C LYS A 148 -5.99 2.42 13.40
N THR A 149 -5.64 3.08 12.31
CA THR A 149 -5.58 2.47 10.98
C THR A 149 -4.21 1.91 10.63
N SER A 150 -3.24 1.95 11.56
CA SER A 150 -1.91 1.41 11.28
C SER A 150 -1.89 -0.12 11.33
N ILE A 151 -0.99 -0.72 10.56
CA ILE A 151 -0.72 -2.17 10.64
C ILE A 151 -0.26 -2.54 12.04
N ASP A 152 0.57 -1.70 12.68
CA ASP A 152 1.05 -1.95 14.05
C ASP A 152 -0.10 -2.04 15.06
N TYR A 153 -1.08 -1.13 14.96
CA TYR A 153 -2.25 -1.16 15.83
C TYR A 153 -3.16 -2.33 15.52
N THR A 154 -3.31 -2.68 14.24
CA THR A 154 -4.05 -3.86 13.80
C THR A 154 -3.43 -5.13 14.39
N CYS A 155 -2.12 -5.32 14.24
CA CYS A 155 -1.36 -6.41 14.85
C CYS A 155 -1.49 -6.42 16.38
N TYR A 156 -1.34 -5.26 17.04
CA TYR A 156 -1.51 -5.13 18.47
C TYR A 156 -2.91 -5.53 18.93
N SER A 157 -3.95 -5.07 18.24
CA SER A 157 -5.35 -5.39 18.57
C SER A 157 -5.68 -6.87 18.36
N PHE A 158 -5.11 -7.48 17.31
CA PHE A 158 -5.25 -8.90 17.01
C PHE A 158 -4.55 -9.78 18.05
N TRP A 159 -3.38 -9.35 18.51
CA TRP A 159 -2.68 -9.98 19.63
C TRP A 159 -3.42 -9.79 20.95
N ALA A 160 -3.79 -8.56 21.29
CA ALA A 160 -4.42 -8.21 22.57
C ALA A 160 -5.81 -8.81 22.75
N SER A 161 -6.55 -9.08 21.66
CA SER A 161 -7.84 -9.76 21.69
C SER A 161 -7.75 -11.28 21.87
N GLY A 162 -6.55 -11.86 21.76
CA GLY A 162 -6.34 -13.32 21.81
C GLY A 162 -6.57 -14.02 20.45
N GLN A 163 -7.03 -13.30 19.42
CA GLN A 163 -7.26 -13.88 18.09
C GLN A 163 -5.97 -14.43 17.47
N LEU A 164 -4.80 -13.85 17.77
CA LEU A 164 -3.51 -14.38 17.32
C LEU A 164 -3.23 -15.78 17.89
N ALA A 165 -3.53 -16.01 19.17
CA ALA A 165 -3.28 -17.30 19.81
C ALA A 165 -4.20 -18.38 19.21
N ASP A 166 -5.46 -18.05 18.99
CA ASP A 166 -6.44 -18.92 18.32
C ASP A 166 -6.01 -19.23 16.86
N PHE A 167 -5.57 -18.22 16.11
CA PHE A 167 -5.04 -18.42 14.76
C PHE A 167 -3.81 -19.34 14.76
N GLU A 168 -2.89 -19.15 15.70
CA GLU A 168 -1.69 -19.98 15.85
C GLU A 168 -2.06 -21.45 16.12
N GLU A 169 -2.98 -21.70 17.06
CA GLU A 169 -3.47 -23.05 17.38
C GLU A 169 -4.08 -23.74 16.16
N GLN A 170 -4.99 -23.06 15.45
CA GLN A 170 -5.64 -23.60 14.26
C GLN A 170 -4.64 -23.86 13.12
N MET A 171 -3.61 -23.01 12.99
CA MET A 171 -2.56 -23.21 11.99
C MET A 171 -1.67 -24.39 12.35
N GLN A 172 -1.31 -24.56 13.62
CA GLN A 172 -0.52 -25.71 14.08
C GLN A 172 -1.29 -27.02 13.90
N GLU A 173 -2.58 -27.06 14.22
CA GLU A 173 -3.46 -28.22 13.95
C GLU A 173 -3.46 -28.57 12.46
N ARG A 174 -3.66 -27.57 11.60
CA ARG A 174 -3.64 -27.76 10.14
C ARG A 174 -2.29 -28.26 9.65
N LEU A 175 -1.19 -27.69 10.13
CA LEU A 175 0.15 -28.10 9.76
C LEU A 175 0.45 -29.53 10.19
N ALA A 176 -0.02 -29.95 11.37
CA ALA A 176 0.13 -31.33 11.83
C ALA A 176 -0.50 -32.34 10.84
N ILE A 177 -1.68 -32.02 10.29
CA ILE A 177 -2.35 -32.86 9.28
C ILE A 177 -1.61 -32.82 7.94
N LEU A 178 -1.24 -31.62 7.48
CA LEU A 178 -0.61 -31.44 6.17
C LEU A 178 0.83 -31.95 6.11
N GLN A 179 1.54 -32.00 7.23
CA GLN A 179 2.91 -32.50 7.32
C GLN A 179 2.99 -33.99 7.68
N ASP A 180 1.87 -34.62 8.06
CA ASP A 180 1.83 -36.05 8.32
C ASP A 180 1.82 -36.85 7.01
N ASP A 181 2.95 -37.49 6.69
CA ASP A 181 3.13 -38.30 5.49
C ASP A 181 2.21 -39.53 5.42
N THR A 182 1.62 -39.95 6.54
CA THR A 182 0.64 -41.05 6.56
C THR A 182 -0.72 -40.63 6.00
N ILE A 183 -1.01 -39.32 6.01
CA ILE A 183 -2.23 -38.74 5.47
C ILE A 183 -1.98 -38.34 4.02
N THR A 184 -2.63 -39.06 3.08
CA THR A 184 -2.54 -38.78 1.64
C THR A 184 -3.71 -37.93 1.14
N ASP A 185 -4.92 -38.19 1.65
CA ASP A 185 -6.12 -37.40 1.40
C ASP A 185 -6.45 -36.56 2.64
N ALA A 186 -5.97 -35.32 2.65
CA ALA A 186 -6.06 -34.45 3.82
C ALA A 186 -7.42 -33.73 3.88
N VAL A 187 -8.12 -33.92 4.99
CA VAL A 187 -9.30 -33.13 5.36
C VAL A 187 -8.88 -32.26 6.54
N VAL A 188 -8.96 -30.95 6.38
CA VAL A 188 -8.60 -30.00 7.44
C VAL A 188 -9.82 -29.22 7.92
N PRO A 189 -9.88 -28.82 9.19
CA PRO A 189 -10.94 -27.93 9.64
C PRO A 189 -10.79 -26.55 8.99
N GLU A 190 -11.94 -25.93 8.69
CA GLU A 190 -12.00 -24.51 8.37
C GLU A 190 -11.44 -23.67 9.53
N MET A 191 -10.80 -22.57 9.16
CA MET A 191 -10.26 -21.61 10.12
C MET A 191 -11.25 -20.46 10.31
N ASN A 192 -11.12 -19.75 11.43
CA ASN A 192 -11.87 -18.52 11.64
C ASN A 192 -11.68 -17.54 10.47
N SER A 193 -12.77 -16.85 10.10
CA SER A 193 -12.78 -15.89 9.00
C SER A 193 -12.01 -14.61 9.34
N GLU A 194 -11.93 -14.25 10.62
CA GLU A 194 -11.21 -13.07 11.10
C GLU A 194 -9.74 -13.42 11.42
N GLN A 195 -8.91 -13.55 10.38
CA GLN A 195 -7.48 -13.93 10.52
C GLN A 195 -6.54 -12.73 10.71
N GLY A 196 -7.10 -11.53 10.86
CA GLY A 196 -6.32 -10.30 11.05
C GLY A 196 -5.31 -10.07 9.91
N PRO A 197 -4.09 -9.59 10.22
CA PRO A 197 -3.10 -9.23 9.19
C PRO A 197 -2.37 -10.42 8.55
N PHE A 198 -2.56 -11.65 9.05
CA PHE A 198 -1.82 -12.85 8.59
C PHE A 198 -2.51 -13.62 7.46
N MET A 199 -3.75 -13.26 7.12
CA MET A 199 -4.66 -13.91 6.16
C MET A 199 -4.03 -15.01 5.31
N HIS A 200 -4.34 -16.27 5.64
CA HIS A 200 -4.08 -17.40 4.78
C HIS A 200 -5.24 -17.58 3.80
N PHE A 201 -4.95 -17.85 2.53
CA PHE A 201 -6.02 -18.15 1.57
C PHE A 201 -6.84 -19.34 2.07
N ALA A 202 -8.16 -19.16 2.16
CA ALA A 202 -9.05 -20.20 2.64
C ALA A 202 -8.99 -21.43 1.73
N LEU A 203 -8.82 -22.60 2.36
CA LEU A 203 -9.08 -23.87 1.72
C LEU A 203 -10.60 -24.08 1.67
N MET A 204 -11.07 -24.70 0.61
CA MET A 204 -12.50 -24.90 0.37
C MET A 204 -12.85 -26.40 0.34
N ARG A 205 -14.14 -26.71 0.37
CA ARG A 205 -14.63 -28.08 0.20
C ARG A 205 -14.41 -28.63 -1.21
N ASP A 206 -14.45 -27.75 -2.22
CA ASP A 206 -14.17 -28.11 -3.61
C ASP A 206 -12.65 -28.25 -3.84
N PRO A 207 -12.15 -29.46 -4.17
CA PRO A 207 -10.72 -29.69 -4.41
C PRO A 207 -10.20 -29.03 -5.69
N ALA A 208 -11.07 -28.57 -6.60
CA ALA A 208 -10.66 -27.89 -7.84
C ALA A 208 -10.27 -26.43 -7.62
N VAL A 209 -10.54 -25.86 -6.43
CA VAL A 209 -10.18 -24.48 -6.10
C VAL A 209 -8.65 -24.31 -6.15
N TYR A 210 -8.20 -23.19 -6.73
CA TYR A 210 -6.78 -22.89 -6.93
C TYR A 210 -5.95 -23.10 -5.65
N THR A 211 -6.38 -22.54 -4.52
CA THR A 211 -5.71 -22.67 -3.22
C THR A 211 -5.52 -24.13 -2.82
N ASN A 212 -6.56 -24.96 -2.92
CA ASN A 212 -6.48 -26.39 -2.60
C ASN A 212 -5.49 -27.12 -3.51
N SER A 213 -5.52 -26.81 -4.82
CA SER A 213 -4.64 -27.45 -5.79
C SER A 213 -3.15 -27.14 -5.53
N VAL A 214 -2.82 -25.90 -5.18
CA VAL A 214 -1.43 -25.52 -4.88
C VAL A 214 -0.99 -26.05 -3.53
N THR A 215 -1.86 -26.05 -2.52
CA THR A 215 -1.56 -26.61 -1.19
C THR A 215 -1.33 -28.11 -1.28
N LYS A 216 -2.19 -28.86 -1.98
CA LYS A 216 -2.00 -30.28 -2.27
C LYS A 216 -0.62 -30.54 -2.88
N ARG A 217 -0.26 -29.78 -3.92
CA ARG A 217 1.02 -29.93 -4.61
C ARG A 217 2.21 -29.62 -3.69
N PHE A 218 2.09 -28.59 -2.86
CA PHE A 218 3.15 -28.16 -1.95
C PHE A 218 3.45 -29.21 -0.88
N TYR A 219 2.41 -29.79 -0.26
CA TYR A 219 2.53 -30.81 0.79
C TYR A 219 2.56 -32.25 0.27
N GLY A 220 2.64 -32.46 -1.06
CA GLY A 220 2.73 -33.81 -1.64
C GLY A 220 1.49 -34.69 -1.41
N LYS A 221 0.30 -34.10 -1.26
CA LYS A 221 -0.95 -34.83 -0.97
C LYS A 221 -1.66 -35.28 -2.25
N HIS A 222 -2.57 -36.24 -2.13
CA HIS A 222 -3.51 -36.65 -3.18
C HIS A 222 -4.76 -35.76 -3.22
N SER A 223 -5.23 -35.28 -2.08
CA SER A 223 -6.27 -34.29 -1.99
C SER A 223 -6.10 -33.43 -0.74
N VAL A 224 -6.57 -32.19 -0.81
CA VAL A 224 -6.67 -31.28 0.34
C VAL A 224 -8.02 -30.59 0.22
N ILE A 225 -8.88 -30.78 1.21
CA ILE A 225 -10.17 -30.08 1.32
C ILE A 225 -10.35 -29.52 2.73
N ALA A 226 -11.13 -28.45 2.85
CA ALA A 226 -11.58 -27.96 4.14
C ALA A 226 -13.08 -28.23 4.32
N ILE A 227 -13.45 -28.55 5.55
CA ILE A 227 -14.85 -28.71 5.98
C ILE A 227 -15.12 -27.83 7.21
N PRO A 228 -16.39 -27.44 7.46
CA PRO A 228 -16.75 -26.68 8.66
C PRO A 228 -16.20 -27.34 9.93
N ARG A 229 -15.67 -26.52 10.84
CA ARG A 229 -15.00 -27.02 12.04
C ARG A 229 -15.90 -27.89 12.93
N ASP A 230 -17.19 -27.56 13.01
CA ASP A 230 -18.18 -28.38 13.73
C ASP A 230 -18.31 -29.78 13.09
N GLU A 231 -18.40 -29.85 11.75
CA GLU A 231 -18.43 -31.11 10.99
C GLU A 231 -17.12 -31.91 11.19
N TYR A 232 -15.98 -31.21 11.20
CA TYR A 232 -14.69 -31.83 11.48
C TYR A 232 -14.65 -32.44 12.87
N ASN A 233 -15.07 -31.70 13.89
CA ASN A 233 -15.06 -32.15 15.28
C ASN A 233 -16.01 -33.34 15.52
N GLU A 234 -17.16 -33.39 14.85
CA GLU A 234 -18.12 -34.50 14.97
C GLU A 234 -17.65 -35.81 14.33
N HIS A 235 -16.89 -35.74 13.22
CA HIS A 235 -16.54 -36.92 12.43
C HIS A 235 -15.07 -37.34 12.53
N LEU A 236 -14.19 -36.40 12.82
CA LEU A 236 -12.73 -36.55 12.76
C LEU A 236 -12.01 -35.93 13.97
N GLY A 237 -12.71 -35.13 14.77
CA GLY A 237 -12.23 -34.63 16.05
C GLY A 237 -12.04 -35.78 17.03
N LYS A 238 -10.96 -35.72 17.80
CA LYS A 238 -10.70 -36.67 18.89
C LYS A 238 -11.69 -36.50 20.03
#